data_AF-A0A820PI54-F1
#
_entry.id   AF-A0A820PI54-F1
#
_cell.length_a   1.000
_cell.length_b   1.000
_cell.length_c   1.000
_cell.angle_alpha   90.00
_cell.angle_beta   90.00
_cell.angle_gamma   90.00
#
_symmetry.space_group_name_H-M   'P 1'
#
loop_
_entity.id
_entity.type
_entity.pdbx_description
1 polymer ?
#
loop_
_entity_poly.entity_id
_entity_poly.type
_entity_poly.pdbx_seq_one_letter_code
_entity_poly.pdbx_strand_id
1 'polypeptide(L)' 'FSGPSCSDGILNQGEADVDCGGPCAPGKTCEIGQHCNVSTDCTSGMCNSSNQCDGPSCSDGILNQGEADVDCGGPCAP' A
#
# COMPACT_ATOMS: atom_id res chain seq x y z
N PHE A 1 -18.60 19.75 -9.72
CA PHE A 1 -18.22 18.33 -9.75
C PHE A 1 -17.27 18.11 -8.59
N SER A 2 -17.77 17.60 -7.45
CA SER A 2 -16.89 17.17 -6.36
C SER A 2 -16.32 15.83 -6.81
N GLY A 3 -14.99 15.67 -6.78
CA GLY A 3 -14.35 14.39 -7.04
C GLY A 3 -14.82 13.31 -6.06
N PRO A 4 -14.39 12.05 -6.23
CA PRO A 4 -14.65 11.00 -5.24
C PRO A 4 -14.28 11.52 -3.86
N SER A 5 -15.20 11.39 -2.91
CA SER A 5 -15.00 11.89 -1.56
C SER A 5 -14.16 10.91 -0.77
N CYS A 6 -12.84 11.03 -0.91
CA CYS A 6 -11.82 10.26 -0.20
C CYS A 6 -11.76 10.60 1.32
N SER A 7 -12.90 10.87 1.95
CA SER A 7 -13.05 11.23 3.36
C SER A 7 -14.53 11.22 3.80
N ASP A 8 -15.43 10.54 3.09
CA ASP A 8 -16.85 10.42 3.46
C ASP A 8 -17.15 9.22 4.37
N GLY A 9 -16.15 8.39 4.67
CA GLY A 9 -16.23 7.28 5.59
C GLY A 9 -16.92 6.05 5.00
N ILE A 10 -17.09 5.97 3.68
CA ILE A 10 -17.73 4.83 3.03
C ILE A 10 -16.92 4.36 1.80
N LEU A 11 -16.75 3.05 1.64
CA LEU A 11 -16.06 2.46 0.48
C LEU A 11 -16.90 2.63 -0.79
N ASN A 12 -16.52 3.55 -1.67
CA ASN A 12 -17.32 3.89 -2.84
C ASN A 12 -16.49 4.36 -4.05
N GLN A 13 -17.15 4.64 -5.18
CA GLN A 13 -16.56 5.26 -6.39
C GLN A 13 -15.23 4.67 -6.93
N GLY A 14 -14.90 3.43 -6.60
CA GLY A 14 -13.68 2.73 -7.04
C GLY A 14 -12.49 2.83 -6.09
N GLU A 15 -12.70 3.35 -4.87
CA GLU A 15 -11.75 3.25 -3.75
C GLU A 15 -11.31 1.81 -3.50
N ALA A 16 -10.09 1.66 -2.98
CA ALA A 16 -9.55 0.34 -2.65
C ALA A 16 -9.92 -0.09 -1.23
N ASP A 17 -9.89 0.84 -0.28
CA ASP A 17 -10.47 0.71 1.06
C ASP A 17 -11.20 2.02 1.41
N VAL A 18 -11.94 2.05 2.52
CA VAL A 18 -12.75 3.21 2.94
C VAL A 18 -11.91 4.49 2.88
N ASP A 19 -12.29 5.39 1.98
CA ASP A 19 -11.61 6.66 1.78
C ASP A 19 -10.14 6.60 1.33
N CYS A 20 -9.64 5.52 0.71
CA CYS A 20 -8.25 5.45 0.23
C CYS A 20 -8.06 4.54 -1.00
N GLY A 21 -6.94 4.74 -1.70
CA GLY A 21 -6.57 3.93 -2.86
C GLY A 21 -7.47 4.16 -4.09
N GLY A 22 -7.19 3.46 -5.18
CA GLY A 22 -7.91 3.62 -6.44
C GLY A 22 -7.89 5.07 -6.93
N PRO A 23 -9.06 5.72 -7.14
CA PRO A 23 -9.13 7.10 -7.60
C PRO A 23 -8.71 8.13 -6.54
N CYS A 24 -8.55 7.71 -5.28
CA CYS A 24 -7.99 8.55 -4.21
C CYS A 24 -6.47 8.61 -4.26
N ALA A 25 -5.81 7.63 -4.87
CA ALA A 25 -4.37 7.67 -5.08
C ALA A 25 -3.99 8.64 -6.23
N PRO A 26 -2.87 9.38 -6.11
CA PRO A 26 -1.87 9.33 -5.05
C PRO A 26 -2.17 10.27 -3.87
N GLY A 27 -3.30 10.97 -3.86
CA GLY A 27 -3.64 11.97 -2.83
C GLY A 27 -3.94 11.36 -1.46
N LYS A 28 -4.52 10.16 -1.43
CA LYS A 28 -4.80 9.38 -0.22
C LYS A 28 -4.62 7.89 -0.49
N THR A 29 -3.43 7.40 -0.17
CA THR A 29 -3.07 5.99 -0.21
C THR A 29 -3.49 5.28 1.08
N CYS A 30 -3.72 3.99 0.98
CA CYS A 30 -4.06 3.11 2.09
C CYS A 30 -2.81 2.75 2.92
N GLU A 31 -2.99 2.56 4.23
CA GLU A 31 -1.92 2.13 5.14
C GLU A 31 -1.79 0.60 5.15
N ILE A 32 -0.73 0.10 5.77
CA ILE A 32 -0.49 -1.34 5.90
C ILE A 32 -1.69 -2.04 6.56
N GLY A 33 -2.13 -3.16 5.99
CA GLY A 33 -3.28 -3.96 6.42
C GLY A 33 -4.62 -3.54 5.79
N GLN A 34 -4.72 -2.35 5.19
CA GLN A 34 -5.92 -1.91 4.46
C GLN A 34 -6.01 -2.57 3.09
N HIS A 35 -7.22 -2.61 2.53
CA HIS A 35 -7.43 -3.18 1.21
C HIS A 35 -6.76 -2.37 0.09
N CYS A 36 -6.26 -3.07 -0.92
CA CYS A 36 -5.65 -2.50 -2.11
C CYS A 36 -6.02 -3.33 -3.34
N ASN A 37 -6.08 -2.68 -4.50
CA ASN A 37 -6.22 -3.37 -5.79
C ASN A 37 -4.89 -3.41 -6.53
N VAL A 38 -4.07 -2.37 -6.36
CA VAL A 38 -2.75 -2.24 -6.95
C VAL A 38 -1.75 -1.68 -5.95
N SER A 39 -0.47 -1.96 -6.16
CA SER A 39 0.64 -1.45 -5.35
C SER A 39 0.60 0.07 -5.12
N THR A 40 0.16 0.86 -6.10
CA THR A 40 0.07 2.33 -5.98
C THR A 40 -1.04 2.81 -5.05
N ASP A 41 -1.97 1.92 -4.67
CA ASP A 41 -3.00 2.24 -3.69
C ASP A 41 -2.39 2.34 -2.29
N CYS A 42 -1.25 1.69 -2.05
CA CYS A 42 -0.63 1.58 -0.75
C CYS A 42 0.45 2.62 -0.53
N THR A 43 0.54 3.13 0.71
CA THR A 43 1.59 4.07 1.12
C THR A 43 2.97 3.42 1.04
N SER A 44 3.03 2.10 1.25
CA SER A 44 4.25 1.28 1.08
C SER A 44 4.62 1.02 -0.38
N GLY A 45 3.70 1.27 -1.32
CA GLY A 45 3.87 0.86 -2.71
C GLY A 45 3.73 -0.65 -2.93
N MET A 46 3.17 -1.40 -1.96
CA MET A 46 3.03 -2.85 -2.05
C MET A 46 1.64 -3.33 -1.68
N CYS A 47 1.02 -4.06 -2.61
CA CYS A 47 -0.25 -4.75 -2.40
C CYS A 47 0.01 -6.26 -2.48
N ASN A 48 -0.21 -6.98 -1.39
CA ASN A 48 0.06 -8.42 -1.34
C ASN A 48 -1.03 -9.25 -2.04
N SER A 49 -0.80 -10.56 -2.15
CA SER A 49 -1.75 -11.49 -2.79
C SER A 49 -3.09 -11.66 -2.05
N SER A 50 -3.21 -11.13 -0.83
CA SER A 50 -4.47 -11.06 -0.08
C SER A 50 -5.21 -9.75 -0.33
N ASN A 51 -4.78 -8.94 -1.30
CA ASN A 51 -5.30 -7.61 -1.60
C ASN A 51 -5.22 -6.66 -0.39
N GLN A 52 -4.16 -6.78 0.39
CA GLN A 52 -3.87 -5.89 1.51
C GLN A 52 -2.54 -5.18 1.32
N CYS A 53 -2.49 -3.92 1.72
CA CYS A 53 -1.26 -3.15 1.71
C CYS A 53 -0.28 -3.81 2.66
N ASP A 54 0.86 -4.22 2.13
CA ASP A 54 1.88 -4.87 2.94
C ASP A 54 2.98 -3.87 3.31
N GLY A 55 3.62 -4.16 4.44
CA GLY A 55 4.80 -3.42 4.84
C GLY A 55 6.03 -3.89 4.05
N PRO A 56 7.04 -3.02 3.95
CA PRO A 56 8.38 -3.46 3.58
C PRO A 56 8.83 -4.62 4.48
N SER A 57 9.34 -5.69 3.89
CA SER A 57 9.73 -6.92 4.60
C SER A 57 11.01 -7.50 4.02
N CYS A 58 11.71 -8.31 4.81
CA CYS A 58 12.91 -9.04 4.42
C CYS A 58 12.69 -10.16 3.38
N SER A 59 11.57 -10.11 2.66
CA SER A 59 11.12 -11.12 1.70
C SER A 59 10.14 -10.52 0.68
N ASP A 60 10.17 -9.21 0.51
CA ASP A 60 9.24 -8.49 -0.37
C ASP A 60 9.76 -8.30 -1.81
N GLY A 61 10.99 -8.72 -2.10
CA GLY A 61 11.61 -8.63 -3.42
C GLY A 61 12.15 -7.25 -3.77
N ILE A 62 12.20 -6.32 -2.81
CA ILE A 62 12.56 -4.91 -3.03
C ILE A 62 13.62 -4.49 -2.02
N LEU A 63 14.80 -4.04 -2.50
CA LEU A 63 15.84 -3.46 -1.65
C LEU A 63 15.34 -2.20 -0.91
N ASN A 64 14.90 -2.36 0.34
CA ASN A 64 14.31 -1.28 1.14
C ASN A 64 14.69 -1.40 2.63
N GLN A 65 14.19 -0.48 3.47
CA GLN A 65 14.39 -0.46 4.93
C GLN A 65 15.81 -0.59 5.48
N GLY A 66 16.85 -0.41 4.66
CA GLY A 66 18.25 -0.56 5.05
C GLY A 66 18.82 -1.96 4.81
N GLU A 67 18.15 -2.80 4.03
CA GLU A 67 18.69 -4.04 3.48
C GLU A 67 20.03 -3.82 2.77
N ALA A 68 20.90 -4.83 2.86
CA ALA A 68 22.23 -4.78 2.21
C ALA A 68 22.18 -5.29 0.77
N ASP A 69 21.26 -6.20 0.48
CA ASP A 69 20.89 -6.73 -0.83
C ASP A 69 19.38 -7.03 -0.81
N VAL A 70 18.75 -7.23 -1.98
CA VAL A 70 17.30 -7.53 -2.06
C VAL A 70 16.96 -8.69 -1.13
N ASP A 71 16.07 -8.47 -0.17
CA ASP A 71 15.64 -9.45 0.84
C ASP A 71 16.78 -10.01 1.73
N CYS A 72 17.90 -9.29 1.87
CA CYS A 72 19.06 -9.82 2.60
C CYS A 72 19.94 -8.76 3.27
N GLY A 73 20.38 -9.06 4.50
CA GLY A 73 21.36 -8.27 5.23
C GLY A 73 20.82 -6.94 5.76
N GLY A 74 21.67 -6.20 6.46
CA GLY A 74 21.23 -5.03 7.22
C GLY A 74 20.23 -5.45 8.33
N PRO A 75 19.00 -4.89 8.38
CA PRO A 75 17.96 -5.33 9.31
C PRO A 75 17.41 -6.72 9.00
N CYS A 76 17.66 -7.24 7.79
CA CYS A 76 17.30 -8.58 7.35
C CYS A 76 18.45 -9.56 7.57
N ALA A 77 19.14 -9.42 8.71
CA ALA A 77 20.18 -10.34 9.13
C ALA A 77 19.62 -11.77 9.31
N PRO A 78 20.40 -12.82 9.01
CA PRO A 78 19.98 -14.22 9.14
C PRO A 78 19.66 -14.64 10.58
#